data_AF-A0A0K8Q7K1-F1
#
_entry.id   AF-A0A0K8Q7K1-F1
#
_cell.length_a   1.000
_cell.length_b   1.000
_cell.length_c   1.000
_cell.angle_alpha   90.00
_cell.angle_beta   90.00
_cell.angle_gamma   90.00
#
_symmetry.space_group_name_H-M   'P 1'
#
loop_
_entity.id
_entity.type
_entity.pdbx_description
1 polymer ?
#
loop_
_entity_poly.entity_id
_entity_poly.type
_entity_poly.pdbx_seq_one_letter_code
_entity_poly.pdbx_strand_id
1 'polypeptide(L)'
;MQDLTAAGRTFQPVSAAASSRVEWLDGVRALAALFVVLHHIWLMTYGGYPGNNGPWATDWMVYGHLAVSVFIVVSGFSLTLSPARHGMRLKDGGWAFLRRRFWRIVPPYWAALAISTILIAFGLVGSPSGNPVAGRDVLVHFLLIQDAVGSTPPNGVFWSIAVEWHIYFLFPLLLLCFRRFGMAVTLPAVALVVAAQHVASQFVPA
;
A
#
# COMPACT_ATOMS: atom_id res chain seq x y z
N MET A 1 -64.89 9.24 -21.50
CA MET A 1 -64.52 8.76 -20.16
C MET A 1 -63.53 7.60 -20.38
N GLN A 2 -62.31 7.96 -20.79
CA GLN A 2 -61.10 8.06 -19.95
C GLN A 2 -60.38 6.71 -19.82
N ASP A 3 -59.40 6.55 -20.72
CA ASP A 3 -58.05 6.02 -20.52
C ASP A 3 -57.78 5.14 -19.29
N LEU A 4 -57.61 3.84 -19.52
CA LEU A 4 -56.84 2.93 -18.67
C LEU A 4 -55.94 2.04 -19.54
N THR A 5 -55.11 2.68 -20.37
CA THR A 5 -53.98 2.04 -21.05
C THR A 5 -52.85 1.78 -20.05
N ALA A 6 -52.75 0.51 -19.65
CA ALA A 6 -51.51 -0.23 -19.42
C ALA A 6 -50.24 0.61 -19.12
N ALA A 7 -50.14 1.16 -17.90
CA ALA A 7 -48.85 1.53 -17.34
C ALA A 7 -48.19 0.29 -16.72
N GLY A 8 -47.76 -0.64 -17.58
CA GLY A 8 -46.85 -1.70 -17.20
C GLY A 8 -45.53 -1.09 -16.76
N ARG A 9 -45.36 -0.88 -15.44
CA ARG A 9 -44.06 -0.59 -14.84
C ARG A 9 -43.17 -1.81 -15.06
N THR A 10 -42.48 -1.83 -16.18
CA THR A 10 -41.33 -2.70 -16.39
C THR A 10 -40.30 -2.29 -15.36
N PHE A 11 -40.18 -3.09 -14.30
CA PHE A 11 -39.00 -3.07 -13.44
C PHE A 11 -37.83 -3.40 -14.36
N GLN A 12 -37.13 -2.36 -14.83
CA GLN A 12 -35.80 -2.52 -15.38
C GLN A 12 -34.97 -3.13 -14.24
N PRO A 13 -34.46 -4.37 -14.36
CA PRO A 13 -33.46 -4.82 -13.42
C PRO A 13 -32.34 -3.78 -13.50
N VAL A 14 -32.02 -3.14 -12.37
CA VAL A 14 -30.81 -2.32 -12.27
C VAL A 14 -29.71 -3.22 -12.80
N SER A 15 -29.22 -2.93 -14.00
CA SER A 15 -28.14 -3.68 -14.61
C SER A 15 -26.95 -3.49 -13.69
N ALA A 16 -26.80 -4.43 -12.76
CA ALA A 16 -25.61 -4.64 -12.00
C ALA A 16 -24.56 -5.16 -12.99
N ALA A 17 -24.11 -4.29 -13.88
CA ALA A 17 -22.73 -4.31 -14.34
C ALA A 17 -21.86 -3.91 -13.14
N ALA A 18 -22.00 -4.64 -12.02
CA ALA A 18 -21.05 -4.66 -10.95
C ALA A 18 -19.77 -5.17 -11.60
N SER A 19 -18.82 -4.27 -11.82
CA SER A 19 -17.44 -4.66 -11.99
C SER A 19 -17.19 -5.67 -10.87
N SER A 20 -16.92 -6.93 -11.20
CA SER A 20 -16.74 -7.98 -10.19
C SER A 20 -15.48 -7.67 -9.39
N ARG A 21 -15.62 -6.76 -8.43
CA ARG A 21 -14.69 -6.56 -7.34
C ARG A 21 -14.75 -7.86 -6.57
N VAL A 22 -13.57 -8.45 -6.44
CA VAL A 22 -13.41 -9.70 -5.73
C VAL A 22 -13.37 -9.33 -4.25
N GLU A 23 -14.55 -9.22 -3.64
CA GLU A 23 -14.73 -8.67 -2.28
C GLU A 23 -13.88 -9.37 -1.24
N TRP A 24 -13.63 -10.68 -1.40
CA TRP A 24 -12.78 -11.44 -0.49
C TRP A 24 -11.33 -10.92 -0.44
N LEU A 25 -10.81 -10.29 -1.51
CA LEU A 25 -9.47 -9.70 -1.50
C LEU A 25 -9.38 -8.53 -0.52
N ASP A 26 -10.43 -7.73 -0.41
CA ASP A 26 -10.48 -6.63 0.54
C ASP A 26 -10.57 -7.17 1.98
N GLY A 27 -11.26 -8.30 2.20
CA GLY A 27 -11.27 -9.02 3.47
C GLY A 27 -9.89 -9.55 3.89
N VAL A 28 -9.16 -10.17 2.96
CA VAL A 28 -7.77 -10.64 3.23
C VAL A 28 -6.86 -9.47 3.58
N ARG A 29 -6.99 -8.33 2.88
CA ARG A 29 -6.22 -7.12 3.19
C ARG A 29 -6.56 -6.56 4.57
N ALA A 30 -7.83 -6.55 4.94
CA ALA A 30 -8.26 -6.11 6.27
C ALA A 30 -7.68 -7.00 7.38
N LEU A 31 -7.72 -8.33 7.20
CA LEU A 31 -7.11 -9.28 8.14
C LEU A 31 -5.59 -9.10 8.23
N ALA A 32 -4.91 -8.93 7.11
CA ALA A 32 -3.46 -8.67 7.08
C ALA A 32 -3.11 -7.38 7.82
N ALA A 33 -3.84 -6.28 7.55
CA ALA A 33 -3.63 -5.01 8.23
C ALA A 33 -3.90 -5.10 9.74
N LEU A 34 -4.95 -5.81 10.16
CA LEU A 34 -5.24 -6.03 11.58
C LEU A 34 -4.11 -6.81 12.26
N PHE A 35 -3.59 -7.85 11.61
CA PHE A 35 -2.48 -8.61 12.16
C PHE A 35 -1.20 -7.77 12.29
N VAL A 36 -0.93 -6.86 11.35
CA VAL A 36 0.17 -5.87 11.46
C VAL A 36 -0.02 -4.96 12.68
N VAL A 37 -1.25 -4.49 12.95
CA VAL A 37 -1.54 -3.67 14.13
C VAL A 37 -1.26 -4.45 15.42
N LEU A 38 -1.77 -5.69 15.50
CA LEU A 38 -1.54 -6.56 16.66
C LEU A 38 -0.04 -6.83 16.88
N HIS A 39 0.70 -7.05 15.80
CA HIS A 39 2.16 -7.20 15.86
C HIS A 39 2.85 -5.96 16.45
N HIS A 40 2.49 -4.75 16.01
CA HIS A 40 3.09 -3.52 16.55
C HIS A 40 2.73 -3.31 18.02
N ILE A 41 1.50 -3.60 18.43
CA ILE A 41 1.10 -3.56 19.85
C ILE A 41 1.96 -4.51 20.67
N TRP A 42 2.18 -5.73 20.16
CA TRP A 42 2.99 -6.73 20.84
C TRP A 42 4.46 -6.30 20.95
N LEU A 43 5.06 -5.75 19.87
CA LEU A 43 6.44 -5.23 19.89
C LEU A 43 6.63 -4.10 20.91
N MET A 44 5.65 -3.20 21.02
CA MET A 44 5.66 -2.11 21.99
C MET A 44 5.48 -2.58 23.44
N THR A 45 4.88 -3.76 23.65
CA THR A 45 4.56 -4.31 24.98
C THR A 45 5.70 -5.17 25.54
N TYR A 46 6.30 -6.03 24.72
CA TYR A 46 7.26 -7.05 25.18
C TYR A 46 8.72 -6.77 24.78
N GLY A 47 8.97 -5.70 24.01
CA GLY A 47 10.27 -5.45 23.40
C GLY A 47 10.43 -6.33 22.17
N GLY A 48 10.89 -5.72 21.07
CA GLY A 48 11.03 -6.42 19.80
C GLY A 48 12.22 -7.39 19.74
N TYR A 49 12.50 -7.85 18.52
CA TYR A 49 13.69 -8.64 18.22
C TYR A 49 14.98 -7.93 18.69
N PRO A 50 15.99 -8.66 19.21
CA PRO A 50 16.09 -10.11 19.33
C PRO A 50 15.53 -10.70 20.64
N GLY A 51 15.16 -9.86 21.61
CA GLY A 51 14.61 -10.32 22.89
C GLY A 51 13.13 -10.63 22.76
N ASN A 52 12.77 -11.84 22.31
CA ASN A 52 11.38 -12.30 22.38
C ASN A 52 11.00 -12.57 23.85
N ASN A 53 10.62 -11.53 24.57
CA ASN A 53 10.25 -11.61 25.99
C ASN A 53 8.74 -11.79 26.20
N GLY A 54 7.99 -12.04 25.11
CA GLY A 54 6.55 -12.29 25.17
C GLY A 54 6.21 -13.65 25.78
N PRO A 55 4.96 -13.84 26.24
CA PRO A 55 4.47 -15.16 26.59
C PRO A 55 4.54 -16.10 25.38
N TRP A 56 4.98 -17.35 25.59
CA TRP A 56 5.12 -18.37 24.54
C TRP A 56 3.87 -18.53 23.65
N ALA A 57 2.66 -18.37 24.23
CA ALA A 57 1.39 -18.46 23.52
C ALA A 57 1.19 -17.33 22.46
N THR A 58 1.96 -16.25 22.56
CA THR A 58 1.90 -15.08 21.69
C THR A 58 3.16 -14.91 20.82
N ASP A 59 4.13 -15.82 20.91
CA ASP A 59 5.41 -15.74 20.18
C ASP A 59 5.23 -15.62 18.67
N TRP A 60 4.17 -16.25 18.14
CA TRP A 60 3.83 -16.19 16.72
C TRP A 60 3.52 -14.76 16.23
N MET A 61 3.23 -13.81 17.12
CA MET A 61 3.03 -12.41 16.78
C MET A 61 4.30 -11.75 16.24
N VAL A 62 5.50 -12.32 16.46
CA VAL A 62 6.76 -11.82 15.88
C VAL A 62 6.76 -11.84 14.34
N TYR A 63 5.95 -12.71 13.74
CA TYR A 63 5.87 -12.90 12.28
C TYR A 63 4.94 -11.88 11.58
N GLY A 64 4.50 -10.82 12.27
CA GLY A 64 3.63 -9.80 11.66
C GLY A 64 4.22 -9.11 10.42
N HIS A 65 5.55 -9.10 10.26
CA HIS A 65 6.21 -8.63 9.04
C HIS A 65 5.78 -9.42 7.78
N LEU A 66 5.49 -10.72 7.91
CA LEU A 66 4.97 -11.53 6.80
C LEU A 66 3.59 -11.06 6.33
N ALA A 67 2.77 -10.52 7.25
CA ALA A 67 1.45 -10.00 6.92
C ALA A 67 1.54 -8.78 5.99
N VAL A 68 2.60 -7.98 6.10
CA VAL A 68 2.87 -6.86 5.18
C VAL A 68 3.12 -7.40 3.76
N SER A 69 3.91 -8.46 3.63
CA SER A 69 4.15 -9.12 2.35
C SER A 69 2.85 -9.62 1.72
N VAL A 70 1.98 -10.26 2.50
CA VAL A 70 0.64 -10.69 2.04
C VAL A 70 -0.19 -9.50 1.57
N PHE A 71 -0.23 -8.41 2.36
CA PHE A 71 -0.98 -7.21 2.00
C PHE A 71 -0.54 -6.62 0.65
N ILE A 72 0.78 -6.52 0.42
CA ILE A 72 1.33 -5.99 -0.84
C ILE A 72 1.05 -6.91 -2.02
N VAL A 73 1.24 -8.23 -1.87
CA VAL A 73 0.98 -9.21 -2.95
C VAL A 73 -0.50 -9.21 -3.34
N VAL A 74 -1.41 -9.26 -2.37
CA VAL A 74 -2.85 -9.22 -2.61
C VAL A 74 -3.27 -7.90 -3.27
N SER A 75 -2.67 -6.78 -2.84
CA SER A 75 -2.91 -5.47 -3.44
C SER A 75 -2.45 -5.43 -4.90
N GLY A 76 -1.25 -5.94 -5.22
CA GLY A 76 -0.74 -6.04 -6.58
C GLY A 76 -1.60 -6.94 -7.48
N PHE A 77 -2.04 -8.10 -6.97
CA PHE A 77 -2.96 -8.99 -7.68
C PHE A 77 -4.32 -8.32 -7.97
N SER A 78 -4.89 -7.62 -6.99
CA SER A 78 -6.13 -6.87 -7.21
C SER A 78 -5.98 -5.77 -8.27
N LEU A 79 -4.77 -5.21 -8.39
CA LEU A 79 -4.45 -4.14 -9.33
C LEU A 79 -4.38 -4.65 -10.78
N THR A 80 -3.87 -5.86 -10.98
CA THR A 80 -3.73 -6.49 -12.32
C THR A 80 -5.05 -7.02 -12.86
N LEU A 81 -6.04 -7.34 -12.02
CA LEU A 81 -7.28 -7.98 -12.43
C LEU A 81 -8.08 -7.18 -13.48
N SER A 82 -8.21 -5.86 -13.30
CA SER A 82 -8.93 -5.00 -14.26
C SER A 82 -8.18 -4.85 -15.59
N PRO A 83 -6.87 -4.51 -15.61
CA PRO A 83 -6.09 -4.46 -16.84
C PRO A 83 -5.99 -5.81 -17.56
N ALA A 84 -5.90 -6.93 -16.84
CA ALA A 84 -5.83 -8.26 -17.44
C ALA A 84 -7.07 -8.57 -18.31
N ARG A 85 -8.25 -8.12 -17.88
CA ARG A 85 -9.52 -8.24 -18.64
C ARG A 85 -9.60 -7.30 -19.85
N HIS A 86 -8.70 -6.34 -19.97
CA HIS A 86 -8.68 -5.32 -21.02
C HIS A 86 -7.37 -5.33 -21.83
N GLY A 87 -6.73 -6.49 -21.96
CA GLY A 87 -5.51 -6.65 -22.77
C GLY A 87 -4.33 -5.86 -22.20
N MET A 88 -4.17 -5.85 -20.88
CA MET A 88 -3.15 -5.10 -20.13
C MET A 88 -3.26 -3.57 -20.31
N ARG A 89 -4.48 -3.04 -20.52
CA ARG A 89 -4.74 -1.60 -20.66
C ARG A 89 -5.50 -1.06 -19.46
N LEU A 90 -5.16 0.16 -19.07
CA LEU A 90 -5.96 0.94 -18.13
C LEU A 90 -7.13 1.57 -18.91
N LYS A 91 -8.36 1.16 -18.59
CA LYS A 91 -9.60 1.59 -19.28
C LYS A 91 -9.72 3.12 -19.38
N ASP A 92 -9.39 3.83 -18.29
CA ASP A 92 -9.52 5.29 -18.21
C ASP A 92 -8.17 6.02 -18.37
N GLY A 93 -7.11 5.30 -18.76
CA GLY A 93 -5.75 5.82 -18.86
C GLY A 93 -4.98 5.89 -17.52
N GLY A 94 -3.66 6.09 -17.63
CA GLY A 94 -2.75 6.14 -16.48
C GLY A 94 -3.02 7.29 -15.51
N TRP A 95 -3.37 8.47 -16.03
CA TRP A 95 -3.64 9.65 -15.21
C TRP A 95 -4.90 9.52 -14.36
N ALA A 96 -6.02 9.07 -14.94
CA ALA A 96 -7.25 8.86 -14.18
C ALA A 96 -7.08 7.77 -13.12
N PHE A 97 -6.28 6.74 -13.41
CA PHE A 97 -5.89 5.73 -12.45
C PHE A 97 -5.12 6.33 -11.26
N LEU A 98 -4.04 7.09 -11.52
CA LEU A 98 -3.22 7.72 -10.49
C LEU A 98 -4.06 8.68 -9.62
N ARG A 99 -4.89 9.52 -10.25
CA ARG A 99 -5.75 10.47 -9.54
C ARG A 99 -6.66 9.79 -8.52
N ARG A 100 -7.31 8.68 -8.90
CA ARG A 100 -8.19 7.93 -7.97
C ARG A 100 -7.42 7.34 -6.79
N ARG A 101 -6.18 6.92 -7.01
CA ARG A 101 -5.33 6.34 -5.95
C ARG A 101 -4.76 7.42 -5.04
N PHE A 102 -4.34 8.56 -5.61
CA PHE A 102 -3.88 9.74 -4.86
C PHE A 102 -4.91 10.17 -3.83
N TRP A 103 -6.16 10.43 -4.26
CA TRP A 103 -7.23 10.87 -3.35
C TRP A 103 -7.64 9.86 -2.28
N ARG A 104 -7.29 8.58 -2.47
CA ARG A 104 -7.56 7.54 -1.49
C ARG A 104 -6.47 7.44 -0.41
N ILE A 105 -5.22 7.72 -0.76
CA ILE A 105 -4.05 7.38 0.07
C ILE A 105 -3.39 8.62 0.65
N VAL A 106 -3.20 9.64 -0.17
CA VAL A 106 -2.44 10.83 0.22
C VAL A 106 -3.15 11.64 1.32
N PRO A 107 -4.48 11.89 1.28
CA PRO A 107 -5.13 12.64 2.36
C PRO A 107 -5.07 11.93 3.72
N PRO A 108 -5.39 10.62 3.85
CA PRO A 108 -5.20 9.90 5.11
C PRO A 108 -3.73 9.86 5.57
N TYR A 109 -2.79 9.72 4.64
CA TYR A 109 -1.37 9.72 4.93
C TYR A 109 -0.89 11.07 5.49
N TRP A 110 -1.27 12.19 4.87
CA TRP A 110 -0.93 13.52 5.37
C TRP A 110 -1.55 13.81 6.73
N ALA A 111 -2.78 13.34 6.97
CA ALA A 111 -3.40 13.43 8.29
C ALA A 111 -2.58 12.65 9.34
N ALA A 112 -2.17 11.42 9.03
CA ALA A 112 -1.34 10.62 9.92
C ALA A 112 0.04 11.28 10.15
N LEU A 113 0.67 11.82 9.11
CA LEU A 113 1.95 12.54 9.20
C LEU A 113 1.82 13.77 10.11
N ALA A 114 0.78 14.57 9.92
CA ALA A 114 0.53 15.75 10.75
C ALA A 114 0.30 15.37 12.21
N ILE A 115 -0.56 14.37 12.48
CA ILE A 115 -0.83 13.89 13.84
C ILE A 115 0.46 13.36 14.49
N SER A 116 1.21 12.48 13.83
CA SER A 116 2.46 11.94 14.38
C SER A 116 3.48 13.05 14.67
N THR A 117 3.64 14.01 13.75
CA THR A 117 4.58 15.12 13.93
C THR A 117 4.18 16.04 15.09
N ILE A 118 2.88 16.35 15.21
CA ILE A 118 2.33 17.17 16.31
C ILE A 118 2.56 16.46 17.65
N LEU A 119 2.19 15.17 17.76
CA LEU A 119 2.35 14.42 19.00
C LEU A 119 3.82 14.36 19.47
N ILE A 120 4.76 14.21 18.53
CA ILE A 120 6.20 14.26 18.82
C ILE A 120 6.64 15.67 19.23
N ALA A 121 6.20 16.71 18.53
CA ALA A 121 6.57 18.09 18.82
C ALA A 121 6.10 18.55 20.22
N PHE A 122 4.96 18.06 20.69
CA PHE A 122 4.45 18.31 22.04
C PHE A 122 5.00 17.36 23.12
N GLY A 123 5.90 16.43 22.74
CA GLY A 123 6.47 15.46 23.68
C GLY A 123 5.49 14.41 24.21
N LEU A 124 4.33 14.24 23.56
CA LEU A 124 3.30 13.27 23.96
C LEU A 124 3.69 11.84 23.55
N VAL A 125 4.53 11.70 22.52
CA VAL A 125 5.05 10.43 22.02
C VAL A 125 6.53 10.60 21.68
N GLY A 126 7.35 9.59 21.98
CA GLY A 126 8.77 9.58 21.59
C GLY A 126 8.98 9.38 20.09
N SER A 127 10.03 9.98 19.53
CA SER A 127 10.46 9.69 18.16
C SER A 127 10.92 8.22 18.07
N PRO A 128 10.47 7.44 17.07
CA PRO A 128 10.91 6.05 16.89
C PRO A 128 12.44 5.91 16.76
N SER A 129 13.11 6.96 16.28
CA SER A 129 14.56 7.01 16.10
C SER A 129 15.33 7.54 17.30
N GLY A 130 14.64 8.02 18.34
CA GLY A 130 15.23 8.78 19.45
C GLY A 130 15.70 10.20 19.09
N ASN A 131 15.78 10.55 17.81
CA ASN A 131 16.19 11.87 17.34
C ASN A 131 14.99 12.80 17.11
N PRO A 132 15.13 14.13 17.32
CA PRO A 132 14.13 15.10 16.92
C PRO A 132 13.81 14.99 15.42
N VAL A 133 12.53 15.06 15.07
CA VAL A 133 12.10 15.07 13.66
C VAL A 133 12.44 16.43 13.05
N ALA A 134 13.34 16.48 12.06
CA ALA A 134 13.70 17.73 11.40
C ALA A 134 12.63 18.14 10.37
N GLY A 135 12.55 19.44 10.05
CA GLY A 135 11.64 19.93 9.01
C GLY A 135 11.89 19.30 7.62
N ARG A 136 13.16 18.95 7.32
CA ARG A 136 13.53 18.16 6.13
C ARG A 136 12.83 16.80 6.12
N ASP A 137 12.80 16.09 7.25
CA ASP A 137 12.20 14.76 7.32
C ASP A 137 10.69 14.84 7.07
N VAL A 138 10.02 15.84 7.65
CA VAL A 138 8.59 16.09 7.40
C VAL A 138 8.34 16.36 5.92
N LEU A 139 9.18 17.18 5.26
CA LEU A 139 9.05 17.48 3.83
C LEU A 139 9.25 16.24 2.96
N VAL A 140 10.27 15.44 3.26
CA VAL A 140 10.59 14.20 2.53
C VAL A 140 9.43 13.19 2.65
N HIS A 141 8.85 13.06 3.84
CA HIS A 141 7.66 12.22 4.07
C HIS A 141 6.43 12.80 3.38
N PHE A 142 6.22 14.12 3.43
CA PHE A 142 5.09 14.77 2.76
C PHE A 142 5.07 14.49 1.25
N LEU A 143 6.25 14.41 0.63
CA LEU A 143 6.44 14.08 -0.79
C LEU A 143 6.45 12.57 -1.07
N LEU A 144 6.39 11.71 -0.05
CA LEU A 144 6.51 10.25 -0.14
C LEU A 144 7.81 9.76 -0.78
N ILE A 145 8.92 10.49 -0.61
CA ILE A 145 10.24 10.15 -1.18
C ILE A 145 11.26 9.69 -0.12
N GLN A 146 10.79 9.35 1.09
CA GLN A 146 11.64 8.94 2.21
C GLN A 146 12.51 7.71 1.91
N ASP A 147 12.02 6.78 1.09
CA ASP A 147 12.73 5.56 0.75
C ASP A 147 13.93 5.82 -0.18
N ALA A 148 13.94 6.95 -0.90
CA ALA A 148 14.97 7.28 -1.87
C ALA A 148 16.09 8.17 -1.29
N VAL A 149 15.76 9.06 -0.34
CA VAL A 149 16.68 10.10 0.14
C VAL A 149 17.18 9.84 1.57
N GLY A 150 16.59 8.88 2.28
CA GLY A 150 16.88 8.63 3.68
C GLY A 150 16.35 9.76 4.57
N SER A 151 15.58 9.40 5.59
CA SER A 151 15.05 10.37 6.55
C SER A 151 14.67 9.68 7.85
N THR A 152 14.60 10.47 8.91
CA THR A 152 14.13 10.00 10.21
C THR A 152 12.61 9.90 10.18
N PRO A 153 12.02 8.69 10.30
CA PRO A 153 10.58 8.54 10.18
C PRO A 153 9.87 9.04 11.44
N PRO A 154 8.91 9.97 11.33
CA PRO A 154 8.03 10.34 12.44
C PRO A 154 7.19 9.15 12.92
N ASN A 155 6.95 8.18 12.03
CA ASN A 155 6.24 6.95 12.33
C ASN A 155 6.89 5.78 11.57
N GLY A 156 7.27 4.74 12.31
CA GLY A 156 7.96 3.56 11.77
C GLY A 156 7.16 2.77 10.73
N VAL A 157 5.86 3.02 10.55
CA VAL A 157 5.00 2.30 9.58
C VAL A 157 4.91 3.02 8.22
N PHE A 158 5.35 4.28 8.11
CA PHE A 158 5.17 5.10 6.91
C PHE A 158 5.85 4.58 5.64
N TRP A 159 6.89 3.74 5.77
CA TRP A 159 7.54 3.10 4.62
C TRP A 159 6.56 2.26 3.79
N SER A 160 5.61 1.57 4.43
CA SER A 160 4.68 0.67 3.71
C SER A 160 3.76 1.42 2.76
N ILE A 161 3.33 2.63 3.14
CA ILE A 161 2.46 3.49 2.33
C ILE A 161 3.24 4.16 1.20
N ALA A 162 4.49 4.56 1.43
CA ALA A 162 5.33 5.07 0.36
C ALA A 162 5.63 3.99 -0.68
N VAL A 163 5.94 2.76 -0.26
CA VAL A 163 6.05 1.61 -1.17
C VAL A 163 4.76 1.41 -1.98
N GLU A 164 3.58 1.46 -1.34
CA GLU A 164 2.30 1.35 -2.06
C GLU A 164 2.13 2.46 -3.10
N TRP A 165 2.52 3.70 -2.75
CA TRP A 165 2.51 4.85 -3.66
C TRP A 165 3.44 4.64 -4.87
N HIS A 166 4.68 4.21 -4.63
CA HIS A 166 5.64 3.89 -5.70
C HIS A 166 5.11 2.80 -6.64
N ILE A 167 4.48 1.76 -6.11
CA ILE A 167 3.85 0.70 -6.91
C ILE A 167 2.80 1.28 -7.86
N TYR A 168 2.01 2.27 -7.43
CA TYR A 168 1.01 2.89 -8.32
C TYR A 168 1.62 3.69 -9.48
N PHE A 169 2.80 4.28 -9.32
CA PHE A 169 3.52 4.91 -10.44
C PHE A 169 4.18 3.89 -11.36
N LEU A 170 4.80 2.86 -10.78
CA LEU A 170 5.47 1.82 -11.55
C LEU A 170 4.47 0.94 -12.31
N PHE A 171 3.25 0.78 -11.81
CA PHE A 171 2.27 -0.13 -12.39
C PHE A 171 1.86 0.21 -13.84
N PRO A 172 1.48 1.45 -14.20
CA PRO A 172 1.26 1.83 -15.59
C PRO A 172 2.47 1.56 -16.49
N LEU A 173 3.69 1.82 -16.01
CA LEU A 173 4.92 1.56 -16.76
C LEU A 173 5.13 0.05 -16.98
N LEU A 174 4.88 -0.76 -15.95
CA LEU A 174 4.93 -2.21 -16.03
C LEU A 174 3.94 -2.76 -17.07
N LEU A 175 2.71 -2.24 -17.11
CA LEU A 175 1.72 -2.60 -18.12
C LEU A 175 2.18 -2.23 -19.54
N LEU A 176 2.83 -1.07 -19.71
CA LEU A 176 3.42 -0.67 -21.00
C LEU A 176 4.54 -1.63 -21.42
N CYS A 177 5.44 -2.01 -20.51
CA CYS A 177 6.50 -2.98 -20.77
C CYS A 177 5.94 -4.35 -21.14
N PHE A 178 4.95 -4.87 -20.41
CA PHE A 178 4.29 -6.12 -20.74
C PHE A 178 3.66 -6.11 -22.14
N ARG A 179 3.11 -4.97 -22.57
CA ARG A 179 2.56 -4.82 -23.91
C ARG A 179 3.62 -4.70 -25.00
N ARG A 180 4.74 -4.03 -24.71
CA ARG A 180 5.79 -3.74 -25.70
C ARG A 180 6.78 -4.87 -25.91
N PHE A 181 7.12 -5.59 -24.83
CA PHE A 181 8.19 -6.60 -24.79
C PHE A 181 7.69 -7.99 -24.36
N GLY A 182 6.43 -8.10 -23.89
CA GLY A 182 5.87 -9.35 -23.39
C GLY A 182 6.27 -9.65 -21.94
N MET A 183 5.52 -10.56 -21.31
CA MET A 183 5.75 -10.96 -19.91
C MET A 183 7.07 -11.71 -19.73
N ALA A 184 7.46 -12.54 -20.71
CA ALA A 184 8.67 -13.36 -20.68
C ALA A 184 9.96 -12.54 -20.62
N VAL A 185 9.96 -11.30 -21.15
CA VAL A 185 11.11 -10.39 -21.08
C VAL A 185 11.01 -9.48 -19.87
N THR A 186 9.81 -8.96 -19.60
CA THR A 186 9.61 -7.96 -18.55
C THR A 186 9.82 -8.53 -17.15
N LEU A 187 9.35 -9.77 -16.88
CA LEU A 187 9.48 -10.36 -15.54
C LEU A 187 10.95 -10.63 -15.15
N PRO A 188 11.80 -11.27 -15.98
CA PRO A 188 13.22 -11.41 -15.69
C PRO A 188 13.93 -10.06 -15.58
N ALA A 189 13.60 -9.08 -16.42
CA ALA A 189 14.20 -7.76 -16.34
C ALA A 189 13.92 -7.07 -14.99
N VAL A 190 12.67 -7.13 -14.51
CA VAL A 190 12.31 -6.63 -13.18
C VAL A 190 13.04 -7.39 -12.08
N ALA A 191 13.10 -8.72 -12.17
CA ALA A 191 13.84 -9.54 -11.21
C ALA A 191 15.33 -9.19 -11.17
N LEU A 192 15.96 -8.95 -12.32
CA LEU A 192 17.35 -8.53 -12.43
C LEU A 192 17.58 -7.14 -11.82
N VAL A 193 16.68 -6.18 -12.06
CA VAL A 193 16.78 -4.84 -11.45
C VAL A 193 16.70 -4.94 -9.92
N VAL A 194 15.74 -5.72 -9.39
CA VAL A 194 15.59 -5.92 -7.94
C VAL A 194 16.82 -6.63 -7.36
N ALA A 195 17.33 -7.66 -8.03
CA ALA A 195 18.54 -8.37 -7.61
C ALA A 195 19.77 -7.45 -7.62
N ALA A 196 19.93 -6.63 -8.66
CA ALA A 196 21.02 -5.67 -8.75
C ALA A 196 20.93 -4.59 -7.66
N GLN A 197 19.72 -4.08 -7.37
CA GLN A 197 19.52 -3.15 -6.25
C GLN A 197 19.85 -3.78 -4.90
N HIS A 198 19.44 -5.03 -4.68
CA HIS A 198 19.76 -5.76 -3.45
C HIS A 198 21.28 -5.92 -3.29
N VAL A 199 21.96 -6.35 -4.35
CA VAL A 199 23.43 -6.49 -4.35
C VAL A 199 24.10 -5.13 -4.13
N ALA A 200 23.68 -4.08 -4.83
CA ALA A 200 24.22 -2.73 -4.67
C ALA A 200 24.06 -2.19 -3.23
N SER A 201 22.92 -2.48 -2.58
CA SER A 201 22.67 -2.05 -1.20
C SER A 201 23.62 -2.67 -0.18
N GLN A 202 24.26 -3.81 -0.50
CA GLN A 202 25.27 -4.43 0.36
C GLN A 202 26.61 -3.68 0.33
N PHE A 203 26.84 -2.84 -0.69
CA PHE A 203 28.08 -2.09 -0.88
C PHE A 203 27.98 -0.62 -0.48
N VAL A 204 26.79 -0.13 -0.12
CA VAL A 204 26.62 1.22 0.42
C VAL A 204 26.83 1.14 1.94
N PRO A 205 27.89 1.77 2.49
CA PRO A 205 28.07 1.81 3.94
C PRO A 205 26.90 2.56 4.58
N ALA A 206 26.37 1.97 5.66
CA ALA A 206 25.26 2.50 6.46
C ALA A 206 25.57 3.84 7.12
#